data_AF-A0A5N8T7T6-F1
#
_entry.id   AF-A0A5N8T7T6-F1
#
_cell.length_a   1.000
_cell.length_b   1.000
_cell.length_c   1.000
_cell.angle_alpha   90.00
_cell.angle_beta   90.00
_cell.angle_gamma   90.00
#
_symmetry.space_group_name_H-M   'P 1'
#
loop_
_entity.id
_entity.type
_entity.pdbx_description
1 polymer ?
#
loop_
_entity_poly.entity_id
_entity_poly.type
_entity_poly.pdbx_seq_one_letter_code
_entity_poly.pdbx_strand_id
1 'polypeptide(L)' 'MAHKKPHLPSKVCLTCERPFTWRKKWARCWDEVRYCSDRCRREGRRHARAAKI' A
#
# COMPACT_ATOMS: atom_id res chain seq x y z
N MET A 1 7.03 -4.57 -29.66
CA MET A 1 5.62 -4.42 -29.25
C MET A 1 5.59 -4.38 -27.72
N ALA A 2 5.25 -3.23 -27.12
CA ALA A 2 5.25 -3.09 -25.67
C ALA A 2 4.14 -3.98 -25.09
N HIS A 3 4.52 -5.04 -24.37
CA HIS A 3 3.57 -5.85 -23.60
C HIS A 3 2.85 -4.94 -22.62
N LYS A 4 1.63 -4.52 -22.97
CA LYS A 4 0.69 -3.83 -22.09
C LYS A 4 0.42 -4.79 -20.93
N LYS A 5 1.18 -4.65 -19.84
CA LYS A 5 0.86 -5.31 -18.58
C LYS A 5 -0.58 -4.90 -18.23
N PRO A 6 -1.44 -5.84 -17.84
CA PRO A 6 -2.82 -5.54 -17.51
C PRO A 6 -2.85 -4.40 -16.48
N HIS A 7 -3.83 -3.51 -16.60
CA HIS A 7 -4.04 -2.39 -15.66
C HIS A 7 -4.28 -2.95 -14.26
N LEU A 8 -3.20 -3.25 -13.55
CA LEU A 8 -3.24 -3.75 -12.19
C LEU A 8 -3.77 -2.62 -11.30
N PRO A 9 -4.65 -2.95 -10.34
CA PRO A 9 -5.21 -1.93 -9.47
C PRO A 9 -4.08 -1.26 -8.68
N SER A 10 -4.17 0.06 -8.55
CA SER A 10 -3.27 0.88 -7.74
C SER A 10 -4.02 1.44 -6.54
N LYS A 11 -3.33 1.55 -5.40
CA LYS A 11 -3.81 2.21 -4.17
C LYS A 11 -2.78 3.25 -3.71
N VAL A 12 -3.21 4.19 -2.87
CA VAL A 12 -2.32 5.18 -2.24
C VAL A 12 -1.88 4.68 -0.87
N CYS A 13 -0.59 4.77 -0.57
CA CYS A 13 -0.07 4.39 0.74
C CYS A 13 -0.45 5.43 1.80
N LEU A 14 -1.10 5.03 2.89
CA LEU A 14 -1.51 5.96 3.96
C LEU A 14 -0.34 6.56 4.78
N THR A 15 0.88 6.07 4.59
CA THR A 15 2.06 6.57 5.32
C THR A 15 2.92 7.51 4.48
N CYS A 16 3.17 7.16 3.22
CA CYS A 16 4.07 7.92 2.36
C CYS A 16 3.37 8.58 1.18
N GLU A 17 2.06 8.41 1.06
CA GLU A 17 1.18 9.05 0.05
C GLU A 17 1.56 8.75 -1.40
N ARG A 18 2.45 7.77 -1.61
CA ARG A 18 2.86 7.32 -2.94
C ARG A 18 1.90 6.26 -3.47
N PRO A 19 1.56 6.30 -4.78
CA PRO A 19 0.80 5.24 -5.41
C PRO A 19 1.62 3.95 -5.42
N PHE A 20 0.95 2.82 -5.22
CA PHE A 20 1.54 1.50 -5.35
C PHE A 20 0.59 0.54 -6.06
N THR A 21 1.16 -0.29 -6.91
CA THR A 21 0.43 -1.26 -7.74
C THR A 21 0.29 -2.59 -7.02
N TRP A 22 -0.78 -3.33 -7.31
CA TRP A 22 -0.99 -4.70 -6.88
C TRP A 22 0.24 -5.59 -7.03
N ARG A 23 0.45 -6.50 -6.07
CA ARG A 23 1.54 -7.47 -6.03
C ARG A 23 0.96 -8.84 -5.73
N LYS A 24 1.55 -9.90 -6.29
CA LYS A 24 1.11 -11.29 -6.09
C LYS A 24 0.94 -11.70 -4.62
N LYS A 25 1.78 -11.17 -3.73
CA LYS A 25 1.69 -11.41 -2.27
C LYS A 25 0.40 -10.89 -1.62
N TRP A 26 -0.34 -10.02 -2.30
CA TRP A 26 -1.58 -9.41 -1.83
C TRP A 26 -2.83 -10.02 -2.46
N ALA A 27 -2.70 -11.11 -3.22
CA ALA A 27 -3.82 -11.72 -3.93
C ALA A 27 -5.02 -12.06 -3.03
N ARG A 28 -4.79 -12.38 -1.75
CA ARG A 28 -5.83 -12.79 -0.79
C ARG A 28 -6.38 -11.67 0.10
N CYS A 29 -5.70 -10.52 0.17
CA CYS A 29 -6.01 -9.47 1.13
C CYS A 29 -5.90 -8.06 0.53
N TRP A 30 -5.94 -7.95 -0.81
CA TRP A 30 -5.72 -6.69 -1.51
C TRP A 30 -6.61 -5.56 -0.99
N ASP A 31 -7.87 -5.84 -0.70
CA ASP A 31 -8.84 -4.91 -0.13
C ASP A 31 -8.37 -4.30 1.20
N GLU A 32 -7.74 -5.10 2.06
CA GLU A 32 -7.20 -4.69 3.36
C GLU A 32 -5.83 -4.01 3.28
N VAL A 33 -5.11 -4.10 2.15
CA VAL A 33 -3.78 -3.49 1.99
C VAL A 33 -3.89 -1.98 1.89
N ARG A 34 -3.38 -1.29 2.92
CA ARG A 34 -3.34 0.19 3.02
C ARG A 34 -1.94 0.79 2.87
N TYR A 35 -0.90 -0.05 2.80
CA TYR A 35 0.50 0.38 2.86
C TYR A 35 1.33 -0.30 1.76
N CYS A 36 2.22 0.46 1.13
CA CYS A 36 3.07 -0.04 0.04
C CYS A 36 4.17 -1.02 0.50
N SER A 37 4.53 -1.01 1.79
CA SER A 37 5.62 -1.79 2.37
C SER A 37 5.40 -2.12 3.84
N ASP A 38 6.16 -3.10 4.36
CA ASP A 38 6.15 -3.44 5.79
C ASP A 38 6.65 -2.27 6.66
N ARG A 39 7.65 -1.52 6.17
CA ARG A 39 8.13 -0.28 6.80
C ARG A 39 6.99 0.72 6.98
N CYS A 40 6.24 1.01 5.92
CA CYS A 40 5.10 1.93 6.01
C CYS A 40 4.00 1.39 6.93
N ARG A 41 3.73 0.08 6.94
CA ARG A 41 2.79 -0.52 7.90
C ARG A 41 3.22 -0.28 9.35
N ARG A 42 4.53 -0.40 9.66
CA ARG A 42 5.06 -0.15 11.01
C ARG A 42 5.01 1.34 11.37
N GLU A 43 5.36 2.22 10.43
CA GLU A 43 5.35 3.66 10.68
C GLU A 43 3.92 4.22 10.83
N GLY A 44 2.95 3.73 10.04
CA GLY A 44 1.54 4.09 10.21
C GLY A 44 1.00 3.80 11.62
N ARG A 45 1.50 2.74 12.29
CA ARG A 45 1.17 2.46 13.71
C ARG A 45 1.74 3.50 14.68
N ARG A 46 2.85 4.16 14.34
CA ARG A 46 3.43 5.24 15.14
C ARG A 46 2.64 6.54 14.96
N HIS A 47 2.27 6.89 13.73
CA HIS A 47 1.45 8.08 13.46
C HIS A 47 0.08 8.02 14.16
N ALA A 48 -0.58 6.85 14.16
CA ALA A 48 -1.85 6.67 14.86
C ALA A 48 -1.75 6.76 16.39
N ARG A 49 -0.54 6.59 16.97
CA ARG A 49 -0.28 6.75 18.41
C ARG A 49 0.08 8.18 18.77
N ALA A 50 0.78 8.90 17.88
CA ALA A 50 1.14 10.30 18.08
C ALA A 50 -0.07 11.25 18.01
N ALA A 51 -1.06 10.96 17.16
CA ALA A 51 -2.26 11.79 16.98
C ALA A 51 -3.33 11.61 18.10
N LYS A 52 -3.01 10.88 19.18
CA LYS A 52 -3.90 10.64 20.34
C LYS A 52 -3.46 11.40 21.60
N ILE A 53 -2.53 12.34 21.46
CA ILE A 53 -2.05 13.23 22.52
C ILE A 53 -2.67 14.60 22.28
#